data_AF-A0A351PVI3-F1
#
_entry.id   AF-A0A351PVI3-F1
#
_cell.length_a   1.000
_cell.length_b   1.000
_cell.length_c   1.000
_cell.angle_alpha   90.00
_cell.angle_beta   90.00
_cell.angle_gamma   90.00
#
_symmetry.space_group_name_H-M   'P 1'
#
loop_
_entity.id
_entity.type
_entity.pdbx_description
1 polymer ?
#
loop_
_entity_poly.entity_id
_entity_poly.type
_entity_poly.pdbx_seq_one_letter_code
_entity_poly.pdbx_strand_id
1 'polypeptide(L)'
;GAVAGLLVCFGVWFLDYKLHIDDPVGAVAVHMMNGIWGTIAVGLFATSKAPGNDLDGLFYGGGFDLLGKQLIGFAAVISWTVVGMIIVFSLIKAIFGLRVTEEEEIEGLDLKEHGLSSAYAGFSIVDISSSSMIANENTSLGVSEYDKASEAQKNASVRVENTAQAVKGTSLDTGINKVVIITKLAQYDKIKRALNDLGVTGITVTQVTGCGIEKGAGQMYRGVEMDMTLLPKIKLEVVVSSIPVDAVIETAKKTLYTGKIGDGKIFVYPVSRVVKIRTGEENFAALQDVE
;
A
#
# COMPACT_ATOMS: atom_id res chain seq x y z
N GLY A 1 21.45 7.76 -28.10
CA GLY A 1 21.98 7.28 -26.82
C GLY A 1 22.15 8.43 -25.85
N ALA A 2 23.35 9.00 -25.75
CA ALA A 2 23.68 10.05 -24.76
C ALA A 2 22.70 11.25 -24.77
N VAL A 3 22.40 11.81 -25.94
CA VAL A 3 21.45 12.94 -26.07
C VAL A 3 20.06 12.56 -25.54
N ALA A 4 19.54 11.39 -25.94
CA ALA A 4 18.22 10.92 -25.52
C ALA A 4 18.13 10.64 -24.01
N GLY A 5 19.23 10.18 -23.39
CA GLY A 5 19.32 9.98 -21.95
C GLY A 5 19.28 11.28 -21.16
N LEU A 6 19.93 12.34 -21.66
CA LEU A 6 19.82 13.67 -21.05
C LEU A 6 18.45 14.30 -21.29
N LEU A 7 17.90 14.13 -22.50
CA LEU A 7 16.62 14.71 -22.89
C LEU A 7 15.46 14.14 -22.07
N VAL A 8 15.48 12.84 -21.74
CA VAL A 8 14.41 12.26 -20.90
C VAL A 8 14.44 12.82 -19.48
N CYS A 9 15.61 12.92 -18.84
CA CYS A 9 15.72 13.50 -17.50
C CYS A 9 15.31 14.97 -17.48
N PHE A 10 15.73 15.73 -18.50
CA PHE A 10 15.31 17.11 -18.66
C PHE A 10 13.81 17.24 -18.92
N GLY A 11 13.24 16.38 -19.78
CA GLY A 11 11.83 16.40 -20.14
C GLY A 11 10.91 16.15 -18.95
N VAL A 12 11.20 15.11 -18.16
CA VAL A 12 10.46 14.81 -16.92
C VAL A 12 10.57 15.98 -15.95
N TRP A 13 11.79 16.49 -15.70
CA TRP A 13 11.98 17.64 -14.82
C TRP A 13 11.19 18.88 -15.29
N PHE A 14 11.20 19.15 -16.60
CA PHE A 14 10.56 20.32 -17.18
C PHE A 14 9.03 20.22 -17.10
N LEU A 15 8.45 19.07 -17.41
CA LEU A 15 7.00 18.86 -17.37
C LEU A 15 6.49 18.87 -15.93
N ASP A 16 7.08 18.05 -15.07
CA ASP A 16 6.57 17.83 -13.71
C ASP A 16 6.87 19.02 -12.79
N TYR A 17 8.12 19.49 -12.76
CA TYR A 17 8.56 20.50 -11.78
C TYR A 17 8.45 21.94 -12.26
N LYS A 18 8.49 22.19 -13.57
CA LYS A 18 8.39 23.56 -14.11
C LYS A 18 7.00 23.86 -14.62
N LEU A 19 6.44 22.99 -15.46
CA LEU A 19 5.13 23.22 -16.05
C LEU A 19 3.97 22.70 -15.20
N HIS A 20 4.25 21.87 -14.18
CA HIS A 20 3.23 21.23 -13.35
C HIS A 20 2.22 20.46 -14.20
N ILE A 21 2.71 19.84 -15.27
CA ILE A 21 1.93 18.95 -16.13
C ILE A 21 2.19 17.55 -15.62
N ASP A 22 1.14 16.87 -15.19
CA ASP A 22 1.18 15.48 -14.75
C ASP A 22 1.37 14.56 -15.98
N ASP A 23 2.62 14.17 -16.26
CA ASP A 23 3.01 13.22 -17.30
C ASP A 23 3.28 11.84 -16.67
N PRO A 24 2.24 11.01 -16.45
CA PRO A 24 2.42 9.73 -15.79
C PRO A 24 3.45 8.90 -16.55
N VAL A 25 4.40 8.32 -15.80
CA VAL A 25 5.55 7.55 -16.28
C VAL A 25 6.53 8.27 -17.22
N GLY A 26 6.44 9.60 -17.37
CA GLY A 26 7.32 10.39 -18.23
C GLY A 26 7.12 10.11 -19.73
N ALA A 27 5.90 9.79 -20.14
CA ALA A 27 5.57 9.35 -21.49
C ALA A 27 5.90 10.42 -22.55
N VAL A 28 5.65 11.70 -22.27
CA VAL A 28 5.98 12.79 -23.20
C VAL A 28 7.50 12.93 -23.35
N ALA A 29 8.26 12.83 -22.26
CA ALA A 29 9.72 12.88 -22.31
C ALA A 29 10.32 11.71 -23.12
N VAL A 30 9.80 10.49 -22.94
CA VAL A 30 10.29 9.27 -23.61
C VAL A 30 9.82 9.16 -25.06
N HIS A 31 8.55 9.46 -25.36
CA HIS A 31 7.98 9.20 -26.67
C HIS A 31 7.97 10.44 -27.57
N MET A 32 7.57 11.61 -27.05
CA MET A 32 7.47 12.82 -27.86
C MET A 32 8.86 13.45 -28.04
N MET A 33 9.53 13.84 -26.96
CA MET A 33 10.80 14.58 -27.06
C MET A 33 11.90 13.72 -27.70
N ASN A 34 12.07 12.49 -27.23
CA ASN A 34 13.04 11.55 -27.78
C ASN A 34 12.65 11.04 -29.18
N GLY A 35 11.35 10.94 -29.48
CA GLY A 35 10.87 10.64 -30.83
C GLY A 35 11.24 11.74 -31.82
N ILE A 36 11.03 13.02 -31.47
CA ILE A 36 11.44 14.18 -32.27
C ILE A 36 12.96 14.22 -32.42
N TRP A 37 13.71 13.95 -31.35
CA TRP A 37 15.16 13.84 -31.45
C TRP A 37 15.58 12.74 -32.43
N GLY A 38 14.88 11.60 -32.44
CA GLY A 38 15.13 10.51 -33.37
C GLY A 38 15.00 10.94 -34.84
N THR A 39 13.93 11.65 -35.20
CA THR A 39 13.72 12.13 -36.58
C THR A 39 14.76 13.18 -36.99
N ILE A 40 15.10 14.10 -36.08
CA ILE A 40 16.19 15.07 -36.30
C ILE A 40 17.53 14.36 -36.48
N ALA A 41 17.82 13.35 -35.66
CA ALA A 41 19.06 12.58 -35.75
C ALA A 41 19.19 11.86 -37.10
N VAL A 42 18.10 11.33 -37.67
CA VAL A 42 18.09 10.79 -39.04
C VAL A 42 18.47 11.89 -40.05
N GLY A 43 17.87 13.07 -39.95
CA GLY A 43 18.18 14.20 -40.83
C GLY A 43 19.64 14.67 -40.77
N LEU A 44 20.29 14.53 -39.61
CA LEU A 44 21.67 14.94 -39.40
C LEU A 44 22.68 13.85 -39.77
N PHE A 45 22.43 12.61 -39.36
CA PHE A 45 23.42 11.54 -39.31
C PHE A 45 23.15 10.35 -40.23
N ALA A 46 22.07 10.33 -41.02
CA ALA A 46 21.86 9.26 -42.00
C ALA A 46 23.06 9.15 -42.96
N THR A 47 23.37 7.93 -43.38
CA THR A 47 24.43 7.70 -44.36
C THR A 47 24.10 6.54 -45.29
N SER A 48 24.43 6.70 -46.57
CA SER A 48 24.31 5.69 -47.62
C SER A 48 25.16 4.42 -47.37
N LYS A 49 26.10 4.48 -46.41
CA LYS A 49 26.88 3.32 -45.96
C LYS A 49 26.13 2.41 -44.99
N ALA A 50 25.02 2.88 -44.42
CA ALA A 50 24.20 2.08 -43.51
C ALA A 50 23.34 1.08 -44.31
N PRO A 51 23.21 -0.17 -43.87
CA PRO A 51 22.37 -1.16 -44.56
C PRO A 51 20.93 -0.67 -44.73
N GLY A 52 20.42 -0.67 -45.97
CA GLY A 52 19.03 -0.34 -46.27
C GLY A 52 18.70 1.17 -46.30
N ASN A 53 19.70 2.04 -46.39
CA ASN A 53 19.51 3.48 -46.49
C ASN A 53 20.31 4.05 -47.67
N ASP A 54 19.64 4.72 -48.60
CA ASP A 54 20.26 5.34 -49.78
C ASP A 54 20.39 6.87 -49.63
N LEU A 55 20.10 7.41 -48.45
CA LEU A 55 20.07 8.85 -48.18
C LEU A 55 21.21 9.28 -47.24
N ASP A 56 21.89 10.36 -47.58
CA ASP A 56 22.85 11.00 -46.70
C ASP A 56 22.20 12.15 -45.91
N GLY A 57 22.55 12.26 -44.64
CA GLY A 57 22.15 13.35 -43.76
C GLY A 57 23.06 14.57 -43.94
N LEU A 58 22.71 15.66 -43.25
CA LEU A 58 23.41 16.95 -43.37
C LEU A 58 24.92 16.83 -43.12
N PHE A 59 25.34 16.05 -42.13
CA PHE A 59 26.76 15.90 -41.77
C PHE A 59 27.54 14.96 -42.70
N TYR A 60 26.85 14.22 -43.57
CA TYR A 60 27.47 13.33 -44.56
C TYR A 60 27.35 13.87 -46.00
N GLY A 61 26.99 15.15 -46.16
CA GLY A 61 26.97 15.83 -47.46
C GLY A 61 25.62 15.77 -48.20
N GLY A 62 24.58 15.21 -47.60
CA GLY A 62 23.23 15.14 -48.20
C GLY A 62 22.45 16.46 -48.21
N GLY A 63 23.03 17.55 -47.69
CA GLY A 63 22.41 18.87 -47.63
C GLY A 63 21.22 18.95 -46.66
N PHE A 64 20.37 19.96 -46.83
CA PHE A 64 19.24 20.24 -45.92
C PHE A 64 17.95 19.51 -46.29
N ASP A 65 17.90 18.78 -47.40
CA ASP A 65 16.67 18.17 -47.90
C ASP A 65 16.11 17.10 -46.94
N LEU A 66 16.96 16.13 -46.53
CA LEU A 66 16.53 15.09 -45.59
C LEU A 66 16.13 15.67 -44.23
N LEU A 67 16.92 16.62 -43.70
CA LEU A 67 16.59 17.29 -42.44
C LEU A 67 15.26 18.04 -42.56
N GLY A 68 15.05 18.80 -43.63
CA GLY A 68 13.80 19.53 -43.88
C GLY A 68 12.60 18.58 -43.94
N LYS A 69 12.72 17.44 -44.62
CA LYS A 69 11.68 16.40 -44.66
C LYS A 69 11.34 15.85 -43.27
N GLN A 70 12.35 15.59 -42.43
CA GLN A 70 12.14 15.11 -41.05
C GLN A 70 11.46 16.18 -40.17
N LEU A 71 11.85 17.46 -40.31
CA LEU A 71 11.22 18.57 -39.59
C LEU A 71 9.74 18.73 -39.96
N ILE A 72 9.44 18.75 -41.27
CA ILE A 72 8.06 18.81 -41.77
C ILE A 72 7.28 17.58 -41.32
N GLY A 73 7.89 16.40 -41.36
CA GLY A 73 7.29 15.13 -40.98
C GLY A 73 6.80 15.13 -39.53
N PHE A 74 7.68 15.45 -38.56
CA PHE A 74 7.23 15.46 -37.17
C PHE A 74 6.23 16.59 -36.91
N ALA A 75 6.38 17.76 -37.56
CA ALA A 75 5.44 18.87 -37.40
C ALA A 75 4.03 18.47 -37.88
N ALA A 76 3.93 17.79 -39.03
CA ALA A 76 2.68 17.26 -39.55
C ALA A 76 2.03 16.25 -38.59
N VAL A 77 2.82 15.34 -38.00
CA VAL A 77 2.34 14.36 -37.01
C VAL A 77 1.84 15.06 -35.73
N ILE A 78 2.56 16.08 -35.25
CA ILE A 78 2.12 16.89 -34.10
C ILE A 78 0.80 17.60 -34.42
N SER A 79 0.70 18.27 -35.57
CA SER A 79 -0.52 18.97 -35.97
C SER A 79 -1.71 18.02 -36.08
N TRP A 80 -1.53 16.88 -36.74
CA TRP A 80 -2.58 15.86 -36.84
C TRP A 80 -3.02 15.35 -35.47
N THR A 81 -2.06 15.00 -34.60
CA THR A 81 -2.33 14.49 -33.26
C THR A 81 -3.03 15.53 -32.40
N VAL A 82 -2.56 16.77 -32.38
CA VAL A 82 -3.17 17.86 -31.58
C VAL A 82 -4.60 18.12 -32.04
N VAL A 83 -4.84 18.26 -33.34
CA VAL A 83 -6.18 18.50 -33.88
C VAL A 83 -7.10 17.32 -33.58
N GLY A 84 -6.66 16.09 -33.84
CA GLY A 84 -7.43 14.88 -33.57
C GLY A 84 -7.78 14.72 -32.10
N MET A 85 -6.81 14.90 -31.21
CA MET A 85 -7.01 14.79 -29.76
C MET A 85 -7.93 15.90 -29.25
N ILE A 86 -7.79 17.15 -29.69
CA ILE A 86 -8.72 18.23 -29.31
C ILE A 86 -10.15 17.86 -29.69
N ILE A 87 -10.38 17.34 -30.90
CA ILE A 87 -11.72 16.93 -31.34
C ILE A 87 -12.25 15.80 -30.46
N VAL A 88 -11.49 14.71 -30.30
CA VAL A 88 -11.91 13.54 -29.53
C VAL A 88 -12.18 13.90 -28.07
N PHE A 89 -11.23 14.55 -27.39
CA PHE A 89 -11.39 14.94 -25.99
C PHE A 89 -12.49 15.98 -25.80
N SER A 90 -12.73 16.90 -26.75
CA SER A 90 -13.86 17.82 -26.66
C SER A 90 -15.20 17.11 -26.76
N LEU A 91 -15.31 16.09 -27.63
CA LEU A 91 -16.51 15.27 -27.73
C LEU A 91 -16.76 14.46 -26.45
N ILE A 92 -15.72 13.81 -25.92
CA ILE A 92 -15.83 13.06 -24.65
C ILE A 92 -16.22 14.01 -23.52
N LYS A 93 -15.59 15.19 -23.44
CA LYS A 93 -15.93 16.22 -22.44
C LYS A 93 -17.39 16.62 -22.50
N ALA A 94 -17.96 16.75 -23.69
CA ALA A 94 -19.35 17.15 -23.87
C ALA A 94 -20.36 16.06 -23.48
N ILE A 95 -19.99 14.77 -23.60
CA ILE A 95 -20.90 13.65 -23.36
C ILE A 95 -20.75 13.08 -21.94
N PHE A 96 -19.51 12.86 -21.49
CA PHE A 96 -19.20 12.11 -20.26
C PHE A 96 -18.42 12.92 -19.22
N GLY A 97 -17.82 14.05 -19.60
CA GLY A 97 -16.79 14.71 -18.80
C GLY A 97 -15.42 14.03 -18.95
N LEU A 98 -14.35 14.73 -18.54
CA LEU A 98 -12.96 14.25 -18.66
C LEU A 98 -12.26 14.03 -17.32
N ARG A 99 -12.83 14.54 -16.23
CA ARG A 99 -12.22 14.54 -14.91
C ARG A 99 -13.29 14.14 -13.91
N VAL A 100 -12.89 13.34 -12.93
CA VAL A 100 -13.70 13.01 -11.77
C VAL A 100 -13.87 14.24 -10.88
N THR A 101 -14.71 14.17 -9.84
CA THR A 101 -14.82 15.31 -8.92
C THR A 101 -13.51 15.51 -8.16
N GLU A 102 -13.26 16.73 -7.67
CA GLU A 102 -12.04 17.05 -6.92
C GLU A 102 -11.90 16.15 -5.66
N GLU A 103 -13.02 15.80 -5.02
CA GLU A 103 -13.00 14.85 -3.89
C GLU A 103 -12.59 13.43 -4.34
N GLU A 104 -13.07 12.95 -5.48
CA GLU A 104 -12.69 11.65 -6.05
C GLU A 104 -11.23 11.61 -6.51
N GLU A 105 -10.73 12.71 -7.04
CA GLU A 105 -9.34 12.86 -7.47
C GLU A 105 -8.37 12.84 -6.28
N ILE A 106 -8.71 13.55 -5.19
CA ILE A 106 -7.90 13.59 -3.96
C ILE A 106 -7.92 12.23 -3.24
N GLU A 107 -9.07 11.57 -3.18
CA GLU A 107 -9.21 10.25 -2.54
C GLU A 107 -8.55 9.13 -3.36
N GLY A 108 -8.42 9.32 -4.68
CA GLY A 108 -7.84 8.36 -5.62
C GLY A 108 -8.88 7.48 -6.31
N LEU A 109 -8.77 7.35 -7.63
CA LEU A 109 -9.74 6.60 -8.45
C LEU A 109 -9.80 5.12 -8.09
N ASP A 110 -8.68 4.49 -7.72
CA ASP A 110 -8.63 3.06 -7.41
C ASP A 110 -9.56 2.69 -6.24
N LEU A 111 -9.72 3.59 -5.26
CA LEU A 111 -10.60 3.37 -4.12
C LEU A 111 -12.08 3.41 -4.55
N LYS A 112 -12.45 4.38 -5.39
CA LYS A 112 -13.85 4.60 -5.78
C LYS A 112 -14.33 3.69 -6.91
N GLU A 113 -13.48 3.42 -7.89
CA GLU A 113 -13.83 2.59 -9.06
C GLU A 113 -13.56 1.09 -8.84
N HIS A 114 -12.53 0.75 -8.07
CA HIS A 114 -12.09 -0.64 -7.90
C HIS A 114 -12.23 -1.17 -6.48
N GLY A 115 -12.61 -0.33 -5.50
CA GLY A 115 -12.68 -0.71 -4.10
C GLY A 115 -11.32 -1.11 -3.52
N LEU A 116 -10.23 -0.74 -4.20
CA LEU A 116 -8.87 -1.05 -3.82
C LEU A 116 -8.31 0.14 -3.04
N SER A 117 -7.88 -0.12 -1.81
CA SER A 117 -7.26 0.91 -0.96
C SER A 117 -5.89 1.38 -1.44
N SER A 118 -5.29 0.66 -2.39
CA SER A 118 -4.05 1.04 -3.06
C SER A 118 -3.90 0.22 -4.35
N ALA A 119 -3.36 0.83 -5.41
CA ALA A 119 -2.81 0.13 -6.58
C ALA A 119 -1.72 -0.90 -6.23
N TYR A 120 -1.09 -0.73 -5.06
CA TYR A 120 0.00 -1.56 -4.55
C TYR A 120 -0.40 -2.21 -3.22
N ALA A 121 -1.35 -3.15 -3.29
CA ALA A 121 -1.75 -4.00 -2.18
C ALA A 121 -0.54 -4.83 -1.68
N GLY A 122 0.28 -4.25 -0.80
CA GLY A 122 1.46 -4.93 -0.22
C GLY A 122 2.63 -4.03 0.19
N PHE A 123 2.71 -2.79 -0.29
CA PHE A 123 3.89 -1.93 -0.04
C PHE A 123 3.66 -0.77 0.93
N SER A 124 2.40 -0.41 1.22
CA SER A 124 2.10 0.73 2.09
C SER A 124 1.16 0.35 3.22
N ILE A 125 1.52 0.75 4.43
CA ILE A 125 0.61 0.73 5.58
C ILE A 125 -0.35 1.91 5.43
N VAL A 126 -1.42 1.72 4.68
CA VAL A 126 -2.46 2.76 4.52
C VAL A 126 -3.58 2.48 5.52
N ASP A 127 -3.78 3.40 6.46
CA ASP A 127 -4.91 3.37 7.38
C ASP A 127 -6.19 3.83 6.67
N ILE A 128 -6.98 2.87 6.18
CA ILE A 128 -8.29 3.13 5.55
C ILE A 128 -9.34 3.49 6.62
N SER A 129 -9.04 3.35 7.92
CA SER A 129 -10.03 3.60 8.97
C SER A 129 -10.44 5.07 9.10
N SER A 130 -9.71 6.01 8.48
CA SER A 130 -10.04 7.43 8.47
C SER A 130 -11.13 7.83 7.46
N SER A 131 -11.42 7.03 6.42
CA SER A 131 -12.28 7.49 5.31
C SER A 131 -13.71 6.95 5.29
N SER A 132 -14.15 6.12 6.23
CA SER A 132 -15.57 5.69 6.30
C SER A 132 -15.90 4.86 7.55
N MET A 133 -15.70 5.41 8.74
CA MET A 133 -16.20 4.81 9.98
C MET A 133 -17.18 5.76 10.64
N ILE A 134 -18.47 5.69 10.25
CA ILE A 134 -19.53 6.21 11.11
C ILE A 134 -19.53 5.32 12.34
N ALA A 135 -19.07 5.86 13.47
CA ALA A 135 -19.13 5.17 14.74
C ALA A 135 -20.59 4.80 15.04
N ASN A 136 -20.92 3.51 14.99
CA ASN A 136 -22.25 3.05 15.36
C ASN A 136 -22.42 3.23 16.87
N GLU A 137 -23.46 3.97 17.30
CA GLU A 137 -23.79 4.21 18.70
C GLU A 137 -23.96 2.89 19.50
N ASN A 138 -24.31 1.79 18.83
CA ASN A 138 -24.43 0.45 19.44
C ASN A 138 -23.10 -0.28 19.70
N THR A 139 -21.96 0.32 19.34
CA THR A 139 -20.63 -0.29 19.55
C THR A 139 -19.90 0.24 20.77
N SER A 140 -20.49 1.17 21.51
CA SER A 140 -19.89 1.75 22.72
C SER A 140 -20.23 0.90 23.94
N LEU A 141 -19.21 0.39 24.63
CA LEU A 141 -19.34 -0.28 25.92
C LEU A 141 -19.36 0.71 27.09
N GLY A 142 -19.37 2.02 26.84
CA GLY A 142 -19.67 3.06 27.83
C GLY A 142 -18.48 3.74 28.52
N VAL A 143 -17.29 3.13 28.55
CA VAL A 143 -16.08 3.74 29.16
C VAL A 143 -14.83 3.45 28.33
N SER A 144 -14.14 4.50 27.89
CA SER A 144 -12.94 4.43 27.03
C SER A 144 -11.62 4.30 27.80
N GLU A 145 -11.59 4.63 29.09
CA GLU A 145 -10.42 4.45 29.94
C GLU A 145 -10.38 3.05 30.56
N TYR A 146 -9.31 2.29 30.29
CA TYR A 146 -9.14 0.90 30.76
C TYR A 146 -9.24 0.77 32.29
N ASP A 147 -8.60 1.68 33.03
CA ASP A 147 -8.52 1.63 34.48
C ASP A 147 -9.86 1.93 35.18
N LYS A 148 -10.81 2.57 34.47
CA LYS A 148 -12.15 2.89 34.98
C LYS A 148 -13.24 1.93 34.50
N ALA A 149 -12.91 1.00 33.61
CA ALA A 149 -13.87 0.02 33.08
C ALA A 149 -14.11 -1.13 34.07
N SER A 150 -15.35 -1.64 34.14
CA SER A 150 -15.66 -2.86 34.91
C SER A 150 -15.06 -4.11 34.25
N GLU A 151 -14.84 -5.16 35.03
CA GLU A 151 -14.30 -6.44 34.52
C GLU A 151 -15.16 -7.05 33.39
N ALA A 152 -16.48 -6.88 33.45
CA ALA A 152 -17.38 -7.32 32.40
C ALA A 152 -17.16 -6.57 31.07
N GLN A 153 -16.90 -5.26 31.12
CA GLN A 153 -16.63 -4.42 29.94
C GLN A 153 -15.26 -4.76 29.32
N LYS A 154 -14.24 -5.00 30.15
CA LYS A 154 -12.91 -5.46 29.69
C LYS A 154 -13.02 -6.78 28.94
N ASN A 155 -13.69 -7.76 29.53
CA ASN A 155 -13.82 -9.11 28.97
C ASN A 155 -14.71 -9.18 27.70
N ALA A 156 -15.64 -8.25 27.53
CA ALA A 156 -16.46 -8.14 26.32
C ALA A 156 -15.66 -7.61 25.11
N SER A 157 -14.72 -6.67 25.34
CA SER A 157 -13.92 -6.04 24.27
C SER A 157 -12.82 -6.95 23.72
N VAL A 158 -12.12 -7.69 24.60
CA VAL A 158 -11.08 -8.66 24.29
C VAL A 158 -11.36 -9.91 25.13
N ARG A 159 -12.08 -10.88 24.55
CA ARG A 159 -12.39 -12.13 25.25
C ARG A 159 -11.13 -12.99 25.33
N VAL A 160 -10.56 -13.09 26.52
CA VAL A 160 -9.54 -14.08 26.85
C VAL A 160 -10.25 -15.29 27.45
N GLU A 161 -10.37 -16.37 26.67
CA GLU A 161 -10.81 -17.63 27.25
C GLU A 161 -9.61 -18.31 27.90
N ASN A 162 -9.59 -18.33 29.23
CA ASN A 162 -8.59 -19.04 30.00
C ASN A 162 -8.84 -20.54 29.91
N THR A 163 -8.41 -21.17 28.83
CA THR A 163 -8.31 -22.63 28.71
C THR A 163 -7.02 -23.16 29.37
N ALA A 164 -6.42 -22.40 30.30
CA ALA A 164 -5.30 -22.86 31.12
C ALA A 164 -5.61 -24.16 31.89
N GLN A 165 -6.89 -24.48 32.13
CA GLN A 165 -7.30 -25.77 32.70
C GLN A 165 -7.34 -26.93 31.69
N ALA A 166 -7.38 -26.68 30.38
CA ALA A 166 -7.37 -27.71 29.33
C ALA A 166 -5.95 -28.10 28.86
N VAL A 167 -4.91 -27.36 29.26
CA VAL A 167 -3.51 -27.59 28.86
C VAL A 167 -2.72 -28.39 29.91
N LYS A 168 -3.37 -28.84 31.00
CA LYS A 168 -2.79 -29.88 31.87
C LYS A 168 -2.89 -31.24 31.16
N GLY A 169 -1.95 -31.53 30.25
CA GLY A 169 -1.83 -32.87 29.66
C GLY A 169 -1.38 -32.95 28.20
N THR A 170 -1.18 -31.83 27.50
CA THR A 170 -0.57 -31.82 26.16
C THR A 170 0.92 -31.51 26.27
N SER A 171 1.74 -32.38 25.68
CA SER A 171 3.19 -32.54 25.88
C SER A 171 4.08 -31.44 25.25
N LEU A 172 3.73 -30.16 25.40
CA LEU A 172 4.46 -29.04 24.79
C LEU A 172 4.74 -27.91 25.80
N ASP A 173 5.21 -28.26 27.00
CA ASP A 173 5.71 -27.27 27.97
C ASP A 173 7.17 -26.92 27.63
N THR A 174 7.36 -26.22 26.51
CA THR A 174 8.68 -25.70 26.10
C THR A 174 9.02 -24.36 26.77
N GLY A 175 8.07 -23.78 27.51
CA GLY A 175 8.16 -22.41 28.02
C GLY A 175 8.11 -21.31 26.94
N ILE A 176 7.90 -21.67 25.67
CA ILE A 176 7.85 -20.71 24.55
C ILE A 176 6.44 -20.64 23.99
N ASN A 177 5.91 -19.43 23.91
CA ASN A 177 4.56 -19.18 23.42
C ASN A 177 4.56 -18.11 22.33
N LYS A 178 3.74 -18.34 21.30
CA LYS A 178 3.39 -17.35 20.28
C LYS A 178 2.11 -16.66 20.67
N VAL A 179 2.17 -15.36 20.88
CA VAL A 179 1.04 -14.46 21.12
C VAL A 179 0.67 -13.78 19.80
N VAL A 180 -0.54 -14.03 19.31
CA VAL A 180 -1.08 -13.43 18.10
C VAL A 180 -2.15 -12.41 18.47
N ILE A 181 -1.94 -11.15 18.16
CA ILE A 181 -2.82 -10.03 18.48
C ILE A 181 -3.43 -9.51 17.18
N ILE A 182 -4.75 -9.55 17.04
CA ILE A 182 -5.47 -8.98 15.89
C ILE A 182 -6.22 -7.74 16.37
N THR A 183 -5.86 -6.55 15.87
CA THR A 183 -6.44 -5.27 16.31
C THR A 183 -6.65 -4.29 15.13
N LYS A 184 -7.15 -3.09 15.44
CA LYS A 184 -7.35 -1.99 14.47
C LYS A 184 -6.01 -1.41 14.04
N LEU A 185 -5.91 -0.98 12.78
CA LEU A 185 -4.66 -0.48 12.20
C LEU A 185 -4.13 0.77 12.92
N ALA A 186 -5.02 1.72 13.25
CA ALA A 186 -4.70 2.94 14.00
C ALA A 186 -4.01 2.71 15.37
N GLN A 187 -4.11 1.50 15.94
CA GLN A 187 -3.51 1.19 17.25
C GLN A 187 -2.09 0.62 17.14
N TYR A 188 -1.58 0.41 15.92
CA TYR A 188 -0.27 -0.19 15.66
C TYR A 188 0.88 0.54 16.37
N ASP A 189 0.97 1.85 16.23
CA ASP A 189 2.07 2.62 16.83
C ASP A 189 2.06 2.55 18.36
N LYS A 190 0.86 2.51 18.96
CA LYS A 190 0.72 2.42 20.42
C LYS A 190 1.16 1.06 20.93
N ILE A 191 0.69 -0.02 20.31
CA ILE A 191 1.04 -1.39 20.74
C ILE A 191 2.51 -1.70 20.47
N LYS A 192 3.08 -1.21 19.37
CA LYS A 192 4.50 -1.36 19.06
C LYS A 192 5.37 -0.75 20.17
N ARG A 193 5.06 0.48 20.61
CA ARG A 193 5.79 1.14 21.70
C ARG A 193 5.62 0.39 23.02
N ALA A 194 4.39 0.02 23.37
CA ALA A 194 4.11 -0.68 24.63
C ALA A 194 4.80 -2.06 24.73
N LEU A 195 4.87 -2.81 23.63
CA LEU A 195 5.60 -4.08 23.58
C LEU A 195 7.12 -3.88 23.68
N ASN A 196 7.65 -2.83 23.03
CA ASN A 196 9.07 -2.49 23.14
C ASN A 196 9.44 -2.08 24.57
N ASP A 197 8.59 -1.29 25.25
CA ASP A 197 8.80 -0.87 26.64
C ASP A 197 8.75 -2.06 27.62
N LEU A 198 8.00 -3.13 27.27
CA LEU A 198 7.98 -4.40 28.00
C LEU A 198 9.26 -5.23 27.78
N GLY A 199 10.08 -4.89 26.78
CA GLY A 199 11.30 -5.61 26.41
C GLY A 199 11.10 -6.65 25.31
N VAL A 200 9.98 -6.62 24.57
CA VAL A 200 9.78 -7.47 23.40
C VAL A 200 10.62 -6.93 22.24
N THR A 201 11.61 -7.70 21.81
CA THR A 201 12.56 -7.24 20.79
C THR A 201 12.17 -7.63 19.37
N GLY A 202 11.39 -8.69 19.19
CA GLY A 202 10.96 -9.20 17.89
C GLY A 202 9.45 -9.25 17.74
N ILE A 203 8.91 -8.57 16.72
CA ILE A 203 7.50 -8.66 16.32
C ILE A 203 7.41 -8.89 14.81
N THR A 204 6.48 -9.76 14.39
CA THR A 204 6.09 -9.90 12.98
C THR A 204 4.71 -9.30 12.79
N VAL A 205 4.53 -8.50 11.74
CA VAL A 205 3.30 -7.74 11.52
C VAL A 205 2.76 -8.06 10.14
N THR A 206 1.50 -8.48 10.08
CA THR A 206 0.79 -8.80 8.83
C THR A 206 -0.51 -8.02 8.78
N GLN A 207 -0.80 -7.37 7.64
CA GLN A 207 -2.13 -6.81 7.42
C GLN A 207 -3.11 -7.92 7.05
N VAL A 208 -4.27 -7.92 7.70
CA VAL A 208 -5.32 -8.90 7.46
C VAL A 208 -6.66 -8.20 7.40
N THR A 209 -7.61 -8.77 6.68
CA THR A 209 -9.00 -8.36 6.77
C THR A 209 -9.76 -9.35 7.65
N GLY A 210 -10.72 -8.87 8.43
CA GLY A 210 -11.47 -9.73 9.35
C GLY A 210 -12.90 -9.29 9.55
N CYS A 211 -13.79 -10.27 9.71
CA CYS A 211 -15.19 -10.04 10.10
C CYS A 211 -15.42 -10.54 11.54
N GLY A 212 -16.11 -9.73 12.35
CA GLY A 212 -16.58 -10.12 13.68
C GLY A 212 -17.94 -10.80 13.62
N ILE A 213 -18.36 -11.43 14.73
CA ILE A 213 -19.68 -12.06 14.87
C ILE A 213 -20.82 -11.03 14.82
N GLU A 214 -20.51 -9.76 15.06
CA GLU A 214 -21.45 -8.67 14.87
C GLU A 214 -21.48 -8.30 13.40
N LYS A 215 -22.45 -8.90 12.71
CA LYS A 215 -22.89 -8.55 11.37
C LYS A 215 -22.82 -7.03 11.20
N GLY A 216 -21.81 -6.55 10.47
CA GLY A 216 -21.87 -5.20 9.92
C GLY A 216 -23.22 -5.08 9.22
N ALA A 217 -23.94 -3.98 9.44
CA ALA A 217 -25.25 -3.79 8.85
C ALA A 217 -25.19 -4.19 7.38
N GLY A 218 -25.96 -5.21 6.98
CA GLY A 218 -25.93 -5.74 5.62
C GLY A 218 -26.22 -4.61 4.66
N GLN A 219 -25.24 -4.22 3.86
CA GLN A 219 -25.47 -3.21 2.84
C GLN A 219 -26.19 -3.90 1.68
N MET A 220 -27.42 -3.48 1.42
CA MET A 220 -28.17 -3.93 0.25
C MET A 220 -27.58 -3.26 -0.99
N TYR A 221 -26.99 -4.04 -1.91
CA TYR A 221 -26.64 -3.55 -3.23
C TYR A 221 -27.51 -4.24 -4.27
N ARG A 222 -28.31 -3.45 -5.01
CA ARG A 222 -29.23 -3.93 -6.06
C ARG A 222 -30.19 -5.06 -5.61
N GLY A 223 -30.70 -4.96 -4.39
CA GLY A 223 -31.67 -5.95 -3.87
C GLY A 223 -31.07 -7.29 -3.48
N VAL A 224 -29.74 -7.41 -3.44
CA VAL A 224 -29.01 -8.54 -2.86
C VAL A 224 -28.37 -8.04 -1.56
N GLU A 225 -28.62 -8.74 -0.45
CA GLU A 225 -27.92 -8.49 0.81
C GLU A 225 -26.43 -8.81 0.60
N MET A 226 -25.57 -7.79 0.60
CA MET A 226 -24.13 -8.02 0.62
C MET A 226 -23.75 -8.39 2.04
N ASP A 227 -23.51 -9.68 2.25
CA ASP A 227 -23.11 -10.22 3.53
C ASP A 227 -21.66 -9.82 3.84
N MET A 228 -21.46 -9.28 5.06
CA MET A 228 -20.18 -9.18 5.78
C MET A 228 -19.08 -8.31 5.13
N THR A 229 -19.07 -7.00 5.43
CA THR A 229 -17.92 -6.12 5.14
C THR A 229 -16.69 -6.59 5.93
N LEU A 230 -15.67 -7.06 5.23
CA LEU A 230 -14.37 -7.37 5.83
C LEU A 230 -13.66 -6.05 6.18
N LEU A 231 -13.34 -5.86 7.46
CA LEU A 231 -12.65 -4.64 7.90
C LEU A 231 -11.13 -4.87 7.93
N PRO A 232 -10.32 -3.89 7.46
CA PRO A 232 -8.88 -3.91 7.61
C PRO A 232 -8.46 -3.98 9.08
N LYS A 233 -7.53 -4.87 9.39
CA LYS A 233 -6.96 -5.13 10.71
C LYS A 233 -5.47 -5.40 10.58
N ILE A 234 -4.78 -5.33 11.70
CA ILE A 234 -3.38 -5.71 11.81
C ILE A 234 -3.25 -6.94 12.70
N LYS A 235 -2.47 -7.92 12.26
CA LYS A 235 -2.11 -9.12 12.99
C LYS A 235 -0.64 -8.98 13.42
N LEU A 236 -0.41 -8.89 14.72
CA LEU A 236 0.92 -8.92 15.31
C LEU A 236 1.18 -10.33 15.84
N GLU A 237 2.32 -10.90 15.50
CA GLU A 237 2.79 -12.17 16.03
C GLU A 237 4.07 -11.92 16.82
N VAL A 238 4.05 -12.34 18.08
CA VAL A 238 5.16 -12.19 19.02
C VAL A 238 5.47 -13.56 19.60
N VAL A 239 6.74 -13.95 19.61
CA VAL A 239 7.17 -15.20 20.24
C VAL A 239 7.98 -14.84 21.48
N VAL A 240 7.52 -15.26 22.65
CA VAL A 240 8.14 -14.94 23.95
C VAL A 240 8.54 -16.20 24.70
N SER A 241 9.65 -16.09 25.45
CA SER A 241 10.14 -17.15 26.34
C SER A 241 10.45 -16.61 27.75
N SER A 242 11.35 -15.63 27.87
CA SER A 242 11.71 -14.98 29.15
C SER A 242 10.60 -14.08 29.69
N ILE A 243 9.86 -13.42 28.80
CA ILE A 243 8.77 -12.52 29.16
C ILE A 243 7.50 -13.35 29.44
N PRO A 244 6.86 -13.20 30.61
CA PRO A 244 5.61 -13.89 30.90
C PRO A 244 4.52 -13.54 29.88
N VAL A 245 3.83 -14.56 29.37
CA VAL A 245 2.73 -14.39 28.40
C VAL A 245 1.64 -13.48 28.97
N ASP A 246 1.32 -13.61 30.25
CA ASP A 246 0.31 -12.78 30.92
C ASP A 246 0.69 -11.29 30.91
N ALA A 247 1.99 -10.96 31.02
CA ALA A 247 2.44 -9.58 30.95
C ALA A 247 2.23 -8.97 29.54
N VAL A 248 2.43 -9.78 28.49
CA VAL A 248 2.15 -9.39 27.10
C VAL A 248 0.64 -9.17 26.89
N ILE A 249 -0.18 -10.09 27.42
CA ILE A 249 -1.64 -10.00 27.33
C ILE A 249 -2.16 -8.75 28.05
N GLU A 250 -1.72 -8.48 29.28
CA GLU A 250 -2.17 -7.32 30.04
C GLU A 250 -1.71 -6.00 29.42
N THR A 251 -0.49 -5.95 28.91
CA THR A 251 0.01 -4.78 28.15
C THR A 251 -0.84 -4.54 26.92
N ALA A 252 -1.12 -5.59 26.13
CA ALA A 252 -1.96 -5.49 24.94
C ALA A 252 -3.40 -5.06 25.29
N LYS A 253 -4.01 -5.62 26.34
CA LYS A 253 -5.34 -5.23 26.80
C LYS A 253 -5.38 -3.75 27.18
N LYS A 254 -4.43 -3.27 27.98
CA LYS A 254 -4.37 -1.87 28.42
C LYS A 254 -4.19 -0.91 27.26
N THR A 255 -3.31 -1.24 26.30
CA THR A 255 -2.98 -0.34 25.19
C THR A 255 -4.04 -0.33 24.08
N LEU A 256 -4.69 -1.46 23.82
CA LEU A 256 -5.61 -1.61 22.69
C LEU A 256 -7.07 -1.33 23.05
N TYR A 257 -7.41 -1.34 24.33
CA TYR A 257 -8.77 -1.08 24.80
C TYR A 257 -9.22 0.35 24.47
N THR A 258 -10.35 0.45 23.79
CA THR A 258 -11.06 1.72 23.52
C THR A 258 -12.46 1.74 24.10
N GLY A 259 -12.89 0.62 24.70
CA GLY A 259 -14.28 0.43 25.15
C GLY A 259 -15.26 0.35 23.97
N LYS A 260 -14.78 0.09 22.76
CA LYS A 260 -15.62 -0.07 21.58
C LYS A 260 -15.50 -1.48 21.03
N ILE A 261 -16.57 -1.96 20.41
CA ILE A 261 -16.55 -3.24 19.73
C ILE A 261 -15.51 -3.20 18.59
N GLY A 262 -14.83 -4.33 18.40
CA GLY A 262 -13.82 -4.51 17.36
C GLY A 262 -12.38 -4.16 17.76
N ASP A 263 -12.11 -3.95 19.06
CA ASP A 263 -10.75 -3.69 19.58
C ASP A 263 -9.77 -4.83 19.31
N GLY A 264 -10.25 -6.07 19.28
CA GLY A 264 -9.44 -7.17 18.76
C GLY A 264 -9.66 -8.50 19.46
N LYS A 265 -8.77 -9.44 19.16
CA LYS A 265 -8.64 -10.71 19.87
C LYS A 265 -7.15 -11.05 20.04
N ILE A 266 -6.84 -11.73 21.13
CA ILE A 266 -5.51 -12.25 21.42
C ILE A 266 -5.60 -13.77 21.44
N PHE A 267 -4.68 -14.44 20.75
CA PHE A 267 -4.56 -15.90 20.71
C PHE A 267 -3.18 -16.29 21.21
N VAL A 268 -3.10 -17.36 21.99
CA VAL A 268 -1.84 -17.89 22.50
C VAL A 268 -1.67 -19.32 21.98
N TYR A 269 -0.50 -19.58 21.41
CA TYR A 269 -0.15 -20.90 20.88
C TYR A 269 1.17 -21.36 21.49
N PRO A 270 1.30 -22.64 21.90
CA PRO A 270 2.58 -23.20 22.31
C PRO A 270 3.50 -23.33 21.09
N VAL A 271 4.79 -23.04 21.26
CA VAL A 271 5.81 -23.17 20.20
C VAL A 271 6.77 -24.29 20.58
N SER A 272 6.85 -25.33 19.75
CA SER A 272 7.71 -26.49 20.01
C SER A 272 9.19 -26.20 19.84
N ARG A 273 9.56 -25.34 18.88
CA ARG A 273 10.95 -25.05 18.55
C ARG A 273 11.10 -23.69 17.86
N VAL A 274 12.16 -22.98 18.22
CA VAL A 274 12.59 -21.72 17.57
C VAL A 274 14.03 -21.88 17.10
N VAL A 275 14.38 -21.33 15.94
CA VAL A 275 15.75 -21.38 15.40
C VAL A 275 16.13 -20.01 14.85
N LYS A 276 17.24 -19.42 15.31
CA LYS A 276 17.80 -18.18 14.79
C LYS A 276 18.64 -18.50 13.56
N ILE A 277 18.18 -18.11 12.37
CA ILE A 277 18.81 -18.49 11.08
C ILE A 277 20.30 -18.12 11.02
N ARG A 278 20.66 -16.93 11.49
CA ARG A 278 22.03 -16.40 11.39
C ARG A 278 23.05 -17.17 12.23
N THR A 279 22.67 -17.57 13.44
CA THR A 279 23.59 -18.17 14.43
C THR A 279 23.40 -19.68 14.61
N GLY A 280 22.25 -20.22 14.16
CA GLY A 280 21.85 -21.60 14.43
C GLY A 280 21.38 -21.84 15.86
N GLU A 281 21.33 -20.81 16.71
CA GLU A 281 20.84 -20.93 18.09
C GLU A 281 19.39 -21.37 18.09
N GLU A 282 19.02 -22.17 19.09
CA GLU A 282 17.67 -22.72 19.23
C GLU A 282 16.96 -22.24 20.50
N ASN A 283 15.64 -22.23 20.45
CA ASN A 283 14.72 -22.04 21.58
C ASN A 283 15.00 -20.73 22.34
N PHE A 284 15.28 -20.82 23.65
CA PHE A 284 15.53 -19.66 24.50
C PHE A 284 16.68 -18.79 23.96
N ALA A 285 17.81 -19.40 23.56
CA ALA A 285 18.97 -18.67 23.02
C ALA A 285 18.65 -17.99 21.68
N ALA A 286 17.73 -18.57 20.89
CA ALA A 286 17.28 -17.96 19.65
C ALA A 286 16.48 -16.66 19.85
N LEU A 287 15.85 -16.50 21.02
CA LEU A 287 14.99 -15.35 21.37
C LEU A 287 15.69 -14.32 22.26
N GLN A 288 16.86 -14.63 22.81
CA GLN A 288 17.68 -13.62 23.46
C GLN A 288 18.42 -12.81 22.39
N ASP A 289 18.23 -11.50 22.41
CA ASP A 289 19.14 -10.59 21.75
C ASP A 289 20.38 -10.47 22.63
N VAL A 290 21.42 -11.19 22.20
CA VAL A 290 22.77 -11.00 22.70
C VAL A 290 23.35 -9.85 21.88
N GLU A 291 23.25 -8.64 22.41
CA GLU A 291 24.32 -7.64 22.23
C GLU A 291 25.22 -7.68 23.47
#